data_AF-A0A8S3JTR8-F1
#
_entry.id   AF-A0A8S3JTR8-F1
#
_cell.length_a   1.000
_cell.length_b   1.000
_cell.length_c   1.000
_cell.angle_alpha   90.00
_cell.angle_beta   90.00
_cell.angle_gamma   90.00
#
_symmetry.space_group_name_H-M   'P 1'
#
loop_
_entity.id
_entity.type
_entity.pdbx_description
1 polymer ?
#
loop_
_entity_poly.entity_id
_entity_poly.type
_entity_poly.pdbx_seq_one_letter_code
_entity_poly.pdbx_strand_id
1 'polypeptide(L)'
;MYILIFLLDSGSMNTPLGDLAGPYDRNPTRWDELRQTVSIVVDIASVFDSDGIDIFFLNREPMRHVKSSDELVAVFTVQPQGPTPILRVLRHVLREKQLEIQER
;
A
#
# COMPACT_ATOMS: atom_id res chain seq x y z
N MET A 1 6.04 -5.50 17.95
CA MET A 1 6.20 -6.39 16.77
C MET A 1 6.05 -5.47 15.58
N TYR A 2 6.97 -5.46 14.61
CA TYR A 2 6.87 -4.52 13.48
C TYR A 2 6.12 -5.18 12.32
N ILE A 3 4.98 -4.61 11.93
CA ILE A 3 4.30 -5.01 10.69
C ILE A 3 4.61 -4.00 9.58
N LEU A 4 5.11 -4.52 8.46
CA LEU A 4 5.45 -3.77 7.26
C LEU A 4 4.58 -4.25 6.11
N ILE A 5 3.93 -3.34 5.40
CA ILE A 5 3.13 -3.64 4.22
C ILE A 5 3.76 -2.98 3.00
N PHE A 6 3.91 -3.74 1.91
CA PHE A 6 4.39 -3.22 0.61
C PHE A 6 3.23 -3.16 -0.39
N LEU A 7 2.98 -1.97 -0.93
CA LEU A 7 1.94 -1.72 -1.92
C LEU A 7 2.52 -1.48 -3.30
N LEU A 8 1.95 -2.22 -4.26
CA LEU A 8 2.21 -2.07 -5.68
C LEU A 8 1.42 -0.87 -6.21
N ASP A 9 2.12 0.20 -6.59
CA ASP A 9 1.50 1.43 -7.12
C ASP A 9 2.03 1.79 -8.52
N SER A 10 2.36 0.79 -9.33
CA SER A 10 2.82 0.94 -10.71
C SER A 10 1.69 1.24 -11.70
N GLY A 11 2.04 1.74 -12.90
CA GLY A 11 1.05 2.07 -13.94
C GLY A 11 0.14 0.90 -14.36
N SER A 12 0.63 -0.35 -14.27
CA SER A 12 -0.15 -1.57 -14.53
C SER A 12 -1.32 -1.81 -13.57
N MET A 13 -1.39 -1.09 -12.44
CA MET A 13 -2.50 -1.16 -11.51
C MET A 13 -3.73 -0.37 -11.99
N ASN A 14 -3.58 0.44 -13.05
CA ASN A 14 -4.72 1.06 -13.74
C ASN A 14 -5.46 0.09 -14.66
N THR A 15 -5.00 -1.16 -14.81
CA THR A 15 -5.70 -2.16 -15.64
C THR A 15 -7.11 -2.41 -15.09
N PRO A 16 -8.16 -2.25 -15.93
CA PRO A 16 -9.52 -2.63 -15.57
C PRO A 16 -9.62 -4.13 -15.27
N LEU A 17 -10.48 -4.50 -14.32
CA LEU A 17 -10.73 -5.91 -13.96
C LEU A 17 -11.66 -6.64 -14.94
N GLY A 18 -12.15 -5.93 -15.96
CA GLY A 18 -13.08 -6.41 -16.99
C GLY A 18 -14.22 -5.41 -17.19
N ASP A 19 -15.17 -5.76 -18.04
CA ASP A 19 -16.43 -5.02 -18.23
C ASP A 19 -17.44 -5.39 -17.14
N LEU A 20 -17.05 -5.12 -15.89
CA LEU A 20 -17.86 -5.38 -14.70
C LEU A 20 -18.80 -4.22 -14.37
N ALA A 21 -18.58 -3.05 -14.97
CA ALA A 21 -19.38 -1.86 -14.73
C ALA A 21 -20.53 -1.74 -15.74
N GLY A 22 -21.64 -1.16 -15.29
CA GLY A 22 -22.74 -0.79 -16.18
C GLY A 22 -22.30 0.25 -17.22
N PRO A 23 -23.12 0.53 -18.25
CA PRO A 23 -22.75 1.41 -19.37
C PRO A 23 -22.39 2.85 -18.97
N TYR A 24 -22.69 3.26 -17.74
CA TYR A 24 -22.39 4.59 -17.20
C TYR A 24 -21.43 4.57 -16.00
N ASP A 25 -21.02 3.38 -15.54
CA ASP A 25 -20.18 3.23 -14.37
C ASP A 25 -18.70 3.10 -14.78
N ARG A 26 -17.80 3.55 -13.90
CA ARG A 26 -16.36 3.34 -14.10
C ARG A 26 -16.03 1.86 -13.87
N ASN A 27 -15.35 1.23 -14.83
CA ASN A 27 -14.76 -0.10 -14.63
C ASN A 27 -13.77 -0.07 -13.46
N PRO A 28 -13.94 -0.94 -12.44
CA PRO A 28 -12.99 -1.02 -11.34
C PRO A 28 -11.63 -1.48 -11.86
N THR A 29 -10.57 -0.88 -11.35
CA THR A 29 -9.19 -1.23 -11.69
C THR A 29 -8.58 -2.12 -10.62
N ARG A 30 -7.43 -2.73 -10.93
CA ARG A 30 -6.62 -3.46 -9.93
C ARG A 30 -6.25 -2.58 -8.73
N TRP A 31 -6.13 -1.27 -8.93
CA TRP A 31 -5.91 -0.31 -7.84
C TRP A 31 -7.11 -0.22 -6.89
N ASP A 32 -8.33 -0.24 -7.42
CA ASP A 32 -9.55 -0.22 -6.62
C ASP A 32 -9.72 -1.52 -5.81
N GLU A 33 -9.35 -2.67 -6.37
CA GLU A 33 -9.31 -3.96 -5.67
C GLU A 33 -8.21 -4.00 -4.60
N LEU A 34 -7.02 -3.48 -4.90
CA LEU A 34 -5.94 -3.36 -3.92
C LEU A 34 -6.38 -2.49 -2.73
N ARG A 35 -7.10 -1.39 -2.97
CA ARG A 35 -7.66 -0.54 -1.90
C ARG A 35 -8.51 -1.33 -0.93
N GLN A 36 -9.46 -2.10 -1.45
CA GLN A 36 -10.37 -2.89 -0.61
C GLN A 36 -9.58 -3.93 0.21
N THR A 37 -8.67 -4.64 -0.47
CA THR A 37 -7.86 -5.70 0.16
C THR A 37 -6.97 -5.14 1.25
N VAL A 38 -6.23 -4.07 0.97
CA VAL A 38 -5.29 -3.51 1.95
C VAL A 38 -6.03 -2.89 3.12
N SER A 39 -7.20 -2.30 2.92
CA SER A 39 -8.00 -1.72 4.02
C SER A 39 -8.30 -2.78 5.08
N ILE A 40 -8.75 -3.96 4.65
CA ILE A 40 -8.99 -5.10 5.54
C ILE A 40 -7.69 -5.54 6.23
N VAL A 41 -6.59 -5.66 5.48
CA VAL A 41 -5.29 -6.08 6.04
C VAL A 41 -4.77 -5.08 7.08
N VAL A 42 -4.90 -3.78 6.84
CA VAL A 42 -4.49 -2.72 7.77
C VAL A 42 -5.29 -2.78 9.06
N ASP A 43 -6.61 -2.89 8.97
CA ASP A 43 -7.45 -2.95 10.17
C ASP A 43 -7.11 -4.18 11.01
N ILE A 44 -6.88 -5.34 10.38
CA ILE A 44 -6.43 -6.54 11.08
C ILE A 44 -5.04 -6.33 11.70
N ALA A 45 -4.07 -5.83 10.91
CA ALA A 45 -2.69 -5.67 11.34
C ALA A 45 -2.54 -4.66 12.49
N SER A 46 -3.30 -3.57 12.46
CA SER A 46 -3.29 -2.52 13.48
C SER A 46 -3.68 -3.02 14.87
N VAL A 47 -4.49 -4.10 14.96
CA VAL A 47 -4.83 -4.74 16.24
C VAL A 47 -3.60 -5.38 16.90
N PHE A 48 -2.62 -5.83 16.10
CA PHE A 48 -1.43 -6.53 16.59
C PHE A 48 -0.21 -5.62 16.79
N ASP A 49 -0.24 -4.39 16.27
CA ASP A 49 0.86 -3.43 16.36
C ASP A 49 0.34 -2.10 16.95
N SER A 50 0.51 -1.91 18.26
CA SER A 50 -0.01 -0.77 19.00
C SER A 50 0.57 0.58 18.57
N ASP A 51 1.79 0.56 18.03
CA ASP A 51 2.48 1.75 17.54
C ASP A 51 2.04 2.10 16.12
N GLY A 52 1.25 1.25 15.47
CA GLY A 52 0.79 1.36 14.10
C GLY A 52 1.72 0.68 13.12
N ILE A 53 1.26 0.51 11.88
CA ILE A 53 1.98 -0.20 10.83
C ILE A 53 2.60 0.76 9.82
N ASP A 54 3.72 0.35 9.23
CA ASP A 54 4.37 1.13 8.17
C ASP A 54 3.99 0.57 6.80
N ILE A 55 3.56 1.45 5.89
CA ILE A 55 3.14 1.12 4.54
C ILE A 55 4.09 1.76 3.54
N PHE A 56 4.78 0.91 2.79
CA PHE A 56 5.72 1.32 1.75
C PHE A 56 5.09 1.17 0.38
N PHE A 57 5.33 2.14 -0.48
CA PHE A 57 4.92 2.11 -1.88
C PHE A 57 6.14 1.91 -2.77
N LEU A 58 5.93 1.48 -4.02
CA LEU A 58 7.05 1.32 -4.94
C LEU A 58 7.51 2.63 -5.57
N ASN A 59 6.59 3.57 -5.78
CA ASN A 59 6.80 4.78 -6.58
C ASN A 59 6.47 6.08 -5.85
N ARG A 60 6.17 6.04 -4.54
CA ARG A 60 5.90 7.22 -3.71
C ARG A 60 6.41 7.04 -2.27
N GLU A 61 6.34 8.11 -1.50
CA GLU A 61 6.77 8.12 -0.09
C GLU A 61 5.92 7.19 0.80
N PRO A 62 6.52 6.56 1.81
CA PRO A 62 5.83 5.66 2.72
C PRO A 62 4.89 6.40 3.69
N MET A 63 3.86 5.70 4.16
CA MET A 63 3.08 6.11 5.33
C MET A 63 3.60 5.38 6.57
N ARG A 64 3.64 6.08 7.70
CA ARG A 64 4.20 5.56 8.95
C ARG A 64 3.15 5.56 10.05
N HIS A 65 3.25 4.57 10.94
CA HIS A 65 2.38 4.45 12.12
C HIS A 65 0.88 4.50 11.79
N VAL A 66 0.48 3.87 10.69
CA VAL A 66 -0.92 3.80 10.26
C VAL A 66 -1.70 2.93 11.25
N LYS A 67 -2.83 3.44 11.75
CA LYS A 67 -3.62 2.75 12.78
C LYS A 67 -5.01 2.32 12.32
N SER A 68 -5.44 2.78 11.15
CA SER A 68 -6.73 2.40 10.58
C SER A 68 -6.73 2.54 9.07
N SER A 69 -7.61 1.79 8.40
CA SER A 69 -7.79 1.86 6.95
C SER A 69 -8.34 3.21 6.46
N ASP A 70 -8.99 3.99 7.33
CA ASP A 70 -9.49 5.33 7.02
C ASP A 70 -8.38 6.28 6.56
N GLU A 71 -7.17 6.12 7.09
CA GLU A 71 -5.99 6.92 6.71
C GLU A 71 -5.56 6.66 5.25
N LEU A 72 -5.95 5.52 4.67
CA LEU A 72 -5.59 5.15 3.29
C LEU A 72 -6.47 5.83 2.26
N VAL A 73 -7.63 6.38 2.65
CA VAL A 73 -8.61 6.96 1.71
C VAL A 73 -7.94 8.00 0.80
N ALA A 74 -7.12 8.88 1.38
CA ALA A 74 -6.41 9.93 0.63
C ALA A 74 -5.40 9.35 -0.37
N VAL A 75 -4.67 8.28 -0.01
CA VAL A 75 -3.66 7.65 -0.88
C VAL A 75 -4.28 7.13 -2.15
N PHE A 76 -5.45 6.48 -2.03
CA PHE A 76 -6.10 5.85 -3.17
C PHE A 76 -6.81 6.84 -4.09
N THR A 77 -6.86 8.14 -3.75
CA THR A 77 -7.29 9.20 -4.68
C THR A 77 -6.23 9.48 -5.77
N VAL A 78 -4.96 9.16 -5.49
CA VAL A 78 -3.85 9.35 -6.43
C VAL A 78 -3.61 8.07 -7.21
N GLN A 79 -3.82 8.14 -8.53
CA GLN A 79 -3.65 6.99 -9.42
C GLN A 79 -2.21 6.44 -9.39
N PRO A 80 -2.03 5.11 -9.46
CA PRO A 80 -0.73 4.47 -9.46
C PRO A 80 -0.01 4.73 -10.79
N GLN A 81 1.29 4.99 -10.72
CA GLN A 81 2.11 5.32 -11.88
C GLN A 81 3.55 4.83 -11.68
N GLY A 82 4.28 4.70 -12.79
CA GLY A 82 5.68 4.30 -12.75
C GLY A 82 5.92 2.79 -12.79
N PRO A 83 7.20 2.36 -12.65
CA PRO A 83 7.64 0.98 -12.79
C PRO A 83 7.30 0.09 -11.58
N THR A 84 7.72 -1.19 -11.62
CA THR A 84 7.60 -2.16 -10.50
C THR A 84 8.96 -2.53 -9.88
N PRO A 85 9.68 -1.58 -9.24
CA PRO A 85 11.03 -1.80 -8.71
C PRO A 85 11.07 -2.57 -7.37
N ILE A 86 10.35 -3.70 -7.28
CA ILE A 86 10.14 -4.47 -6.03
C ILE A 86 11.45 -4.74 -5.29
N LEU A 87 12.45 -5.29 -5.98
CA LEU A 87 13.72 -5.66 -5.36
C LEU A 87 14.49 -4.44 -4.81
N ARG A 88 14.43 -3.30 -5.53
CA ARG A 88 15.10 -2.06 -5.10
C ARG A 88 14.47 -1.54 -3.81
N VAL A 89 13.14 -1.47 -3.79
CA VAL A 89 12.37 -0.94 -2.65
C VAL A 89 12.50 -1.86 -1.44
N LEU A 90 12.38 -3.17 -1.63
CA LEU A 90 12.56 -4.14 -0.54
C LEU A 90 13.95 -4.01 0.11
N ARG A 91 15.03 -3.91 -0.69
CA ARG A 91 16.39 -3.71 -0.16
C ARG A 91 16.52 -2.39 0.60
N HIS A 92 15.89 -1.33 0.13
CA HIS A 92 15.90 -0.03 0.79
C HIS A 92 15.23 -0.11 2.17
N VAL A 93 14.01 -0.65 2.23
CA VAL A 93 13.24 -0.79 3.47
C VAL A 93 13.94 -1.70 4.48
N LEU A 94 14.46 -2.84 4.04
CA LEU A 94 15.20 -3.75 4.92
C LEU A 94 16.44 -3.06 5.52
N ARG A 95 17.16 -2.26 4.74
CA ARG A 95 18.32 -1.51 5.23
C ARG A 95 17.90 -0.44 6.23
N GLU A 96 16.86 0.32 5.93
CA GLU A 96 16.32 1.34 6.84
C GLU A 96 15.92 0.74 8.19
N LYS A 97 15.17 -0.37 8.18
CA LYS A 97 14.74 -1.04 9.41
C LYS A 97 15.88 -1.72 10.17
N GLN A 98 16.90 -2.22 9.48
CA GLN A 98 18.10 -2.73 10.14
C GLN A 98 18.81 -1.64 10.96
N LEU A 99 18.89 -0.40 10.43
CA LEU A 99 19.49 0.72 11.14
C LEU A 99 18.65 1.14 12.35
N GLU A 100 17.34 1.27 12.20
CA GLU A 100 16.43 1.59 13.32
C GLU A 100 16.53 0.57 14.47
N ILE A 101 16.70 -0.71 14.15
CA ILE A 101 16.85 -1.77 15.16
C ILE A 101 18.22 -1.69 15.87
N GLN A 102 19.28 -1.27 15.16
CA GLN A 102 20.62 -1.15 15.74
C GLN A 102 20.78 0.08 16.64
N GLU A 103 19.99 1.12 16.43
CA GLU A 103 20.00 2.37 17.22
C GLU A 103 19.15 2.28 18.50
N ARG A 104 18.38 1.20 18.68
CA ARG A 104 17.59 0.91 19.88
C ARG A 104 18.34 0.02 20.86
#